data_AF-A0A2R6WP12-F1
#
_entry.id   AF-A0A2R6WP12-F1
#
_cell.length_a   1.000
_cell.length_b   1.000
_cell.length_c   1.000
_cell.angle_alpha   90.00
_cell.angle_beta   90.00
_cell.angle_gamma   90.00
#
_symmetry.space_group_name_H-M   'P 1'
#
loop_
_entity.id
_entity.type
_entity.pdbx_description
1 polymer ?
#
loop_
_entity_poly.entity_id
_entity_poly.type
_entity_poly.pdbx_seq_one_letter_code
_entity_poly.pdbx_strand_id
1 'polypeptide(L)'
;MAVMSQAFCWPTCLHGELGGLDLTGERRKLRGQASGAFVSLKCPLRRSSISIVGSERGRSAGRKQVRTSVRSEAVAAGDKLDSGTGLLEHEDLNSDEEQVVPPKNGLLPIENGAKFTPGSSGIEVDSVSEADLKENGFRSTRRTKLVCTIGPATCSFEQLEALANGGMNVARLNMCHGTREWHRAVIRNVRMLNAEKGYSVAIMMDTEGSEIHMGDLGENSAKAEDGEEWTFTVRKFEAADLPERTVQVNYEGFAEDVQAGDELVVDGGMVRFDVVKKLGPDVICRCIDPGLLLPRANLTFWRDGRLVRERNAMLPTISSKDWLDIDFGISEGVDFIAVSFVKTADVIKHLKSYITARCPQEPIGVFAKIESSDSLRNLEDIIQVSDGAMVARGDLGAQIPLEQVPSVQQEIVQLCRQLNKPVIVASQLLESMIEYPTPTRAEVADISEAVRQRADALMLSGESAMGAYPDKALSVLRQVSLRIEKWCREEKNHENTRLQELSAALPDRISEQICNAAAQMANKLEVDAIFVYTRRGYMAQLLSRCRPDCPIFAFTDSKNVRRRLNLSWGLIPFRVDFSDDMENNLRRTFALLKARGMMKSGDLVVAVSDITSSNLNENLQSIQVRKIP
;
A
#
# COMPACT_ATOMS: atom_id res chain seq x y z
N MET A 1 -32.07 4.47 -18.23
CA MET A 1 -31.53 5.53 -19.12
C MET A 1 -30.28 4.98 -19.79
N ALA A 2 -29.96 5.39 -21.01
CA ALA A 2 -28.87 4.77 -21.77
C ALA A 2 -27.49 5.17 -21.23
N VAL A 3 -26.61 4.19 -21.06
CA VAL A 3 -25.17 4.41 -20.88
C VAL A 3 -24.54 4.34 -22.26
N MET A 4 -23.95 5.46 -22.70
CA MET A 4 -23.10 5.52 -23.88
C MET A 4 -21.69 5.80 -23.38
N SER A 5 -20.79 4.82 -23.52
CA SER A 5 -19.35 5.00 -23.24
C SER A 5 -18.58 4.71 -24.51
N GLN A 6 -17.54 5.50 -24.80
CA GLN A 6 -16.75 5.40 -26.01
C GLN A 6 -15.45 4.65 -25.72
N ALA A 7 -15.18 3.57 -26.47
CA ALA A 7 -13.91 2.88 -26.41
C ALA A 7 -12.78 3.79 -26.93
N PHE A 8 -11.64 3.80 -26.23
CA PHE A 8 -10.42 4.47 -26.67
C PHE A 8 -9.29 3.48 -26.94
N CYS A 9 -8.40 3.85 -27.85
CA CYS A 9 -7.47 2.94 -28.51
C CYS A 9 -6.04 3.03 -27.94
N TRP A 10 -5.38 1.88 -27.79
CA TRP A 10 -3.95 1.81 -27.49
C TRP A 10 -3.12 2.06 -28.77
N PRO A 11 -2.11 2.96 -28.77
CA PRO A 11 -1.27 3.18 -29.95
C PRO A 11 -0.34 1.99 -30.23
N THR A 12 -0.64 1.21 -31.26
CA THR A 12 0.28 0.20 -31.81
C THR A 12 1.42 0.87 -32.58
N CYS A 13 2.63 0.82 -32.03
CA CYS A 13 3.84 1.26 -32.75
C CYS A 13 4.32 0.20 -33.75
N LEU A 14 4.88 0.68 -34.86
CA LEU A 14 5.17 -0.11 -36.07
C LEU A 14 6.35 -1.09 -35.90
N HIS A 15 6.37 -2.10 -36.78
CA HIS A 15 7.44 -3.11 -36.86
C HIS A 15 8.81 -2.49 -37.18
N GLY A 16 9.85 -3.09 -36.63
CA GLY A 16 11.23 -2.98 -37.12
C GLY A 16 11.81 -4.38 -37.32
N GLU A 17 12.14 -4.73 -38.56
CA GLU A 17 12.70 -6.05 -38.91
C GLU A 17 14.17 -6.17 -38.45
N LEU A 18 14.53 -7.25 -37.75
CA LEU A 18 15.93 -7.67 -37.64
C LEU A 18 16.09 -9.19 -37.58
N GLY A 19 16.71 -9.73 -38.63
CA GLY A 19 17.62 -10.88 -38.65
C GLY A 19 17.36 -12.07 -37.72
N GLY A 20 16.77 -13.14 -38.28
CA GLY A 20 16.81 -14.46 -37.65
C GLY A 20 18.23 -15.05 -37.64
N LEU A 21 18.58 -15.76 -36.57
CA LEU A 21 19.77 -16.61 -36.48
C LEU A 21 19.36 -18.02 -36.06
N ASP A 22 19.54 -18.97 -36.99
CA ASP A 22 19.26 -20.39 -36.78
C ASP A 22 20.43 -21.05 -36.03
N LEU A 23 20.14 -21.83 -34.99
CA LEU A 23 21.09 -22.67 -34.27
C LEU A 23 20.46 -24.03 -33.95
N THR A 24 20.72 -24.99 -34.82
CA THR A 24 20.35 -26.40 -34.66
C THR A 24 21.48 -27.23 -34.05
N GLY A 25 21.12 -28.23 -33.23
CA GLY A 25 22.05 -29.21 -32.63
C GLY A 25 22.31 -29.00 -31.13
N GLU A 26 22.55 -30.02 -30.30
CA GLU A 26 22.50 -31.49 -30.51
C GLU A 26 21.58 -32.14 -29.46
N ARG A 27 20.81 -33.18 -29.85
CA ARG A 27 20.25 -34.13 -28.88
C ARG A 27 21.27 -35.24 -28.61
N ARG A 28 21.83 -35.32 -27.39
CA ARG A 28 22.55 -36.53 -26.93
C ARG A 28 21.84 -37.24 -25.78
N LYS A 29 21.82 -38.56 -25.87
CA LYS A 29 21.13 -39.48 -24.96
C LYS A 29 21.98 -39.69 -23.70
N LEU A 30 21.35 -39.76 -22.54
CA LEU A 30 21.78 -40.64 -21.45
C LEU A 30 20.59 -41.47 -20.96
N ARG A 31 20.86 -42.75 -20.68
CA ARG A 31 19.93 -43.73 -20.12
C ARG A 31 20.61 -44.40 -18.93
N GLY A 32 19.95 -44.35 -17.77
CA GLY A 32 20.17 -45.16 -16.57
C GLY A 32 18.92 -44.98 -15.70
N GLN A 33 18.25 -46.01 -15.17
CA GLN A 33 18.72 -47.05 -14.25
C GLN A 33 19.34 -46.46 -12.97
N ALA A 34 18.94 -46.86 -11.76
CA ALA A 34 17.78 -47.67 -11.35
C ALA A 34 17.53 -47.49 -9.82
N SER A 35 16.53 -48.21 -9.28
CA SER A 35 16.11 -48.24 -7.86
C SER A 35 15.49 -46.94 -7.31
N GLY A 36 14.47 -46.95 -6.44
CA GLY A 36 13.68 -48.08 -5.94
C GLY A 36 13.93 -48.40 -4.47
N ALA A 37 13.31 -47.63 -3.57
CA ALA A 37 13.31 -47.89 -2.13
C ALA A 37 11.89 -47.68 -1.56
N PHE A 38 11.08 -48.74 -1.53
CA PHE A 38 9.84 -48.76 -0.74
C PHE A 38 10.20 -48.92 0.74
N VAL A 39 9.83 -47.95 1.59
CA VAL A 39 9.90 -48.10 3.05
C VAL A 39 8.49 -48.02 3.61
N SER A 40 7.93 -49.17 3.97
CA SER A 40 6.69 -49.25 4.75
C SER A 40 7.02 -49.22 6.24
N LEU A 41 6.50 -48.21 6.95
CA LEU A 41 6.50 -48.19 8.41
C LEU A 41 5.08 -47.99 8.92
N LYS A 42 4.69 -48.84 9.88
CA LYS A 42 3.32 -48.88 10.43
C LYS A 42 3.15 -47.84 11.54
N CYS A 43 1.93 -47.32 11.62
CA CYS A 43 1.42 -46.54 12.75
C CYS A 43 1.50 -47.36 14.07
N PRO A 44 1.49 -46.68 15.23
CA PRO A 44 0.39 -46.95 16.15
C PRO A 44 -0.33 -45.67 16.63
N LEU A 45 -1.66 -45.74 16.66
CA LEU A 45 -2.50 -44.65 17.16
C LEU A 45 -2.36 -44.50 18.68
N ARG A 46 -2.36 -43.26 19.17
CA ARG A 46 -2.78 -42.96 20.55
C ARG A 46 -4.19 -42.39 20.56
N ARG A 47 -5.12 -43.10 21.22
CA ARG A 47 -6.39 -42.53 21.65
C ARG A 47 -6.18 -41.79 22.98
N SER A 48 -6.73 -40.59 23.10
CA SER A 48 -6.86 -39.87 24.38
C SER A 48 -8.29 -39.38 24.53
N SER A 49 -9.14 -40.20 25.16
CA SER A 49 -10.50 -39.84 25.55
C SER A 49 -10.47 -38.90 26.75
N ILE A 50 -11.15 -37.76 26.66
CA ILE A 50 -11.48 -36.91 27.80
C ILE A 50 -13.01 -36.84 27.96
N SER A 51 -13.46 -36.85 29.20
CA SER A 51 -14.83 -37.17 29.61
C SER A 51 -15.75 -35.96 29.68
N ILE A 52 -17.01 -36.15 29.25
CA ILE A 52 -18.12 -35.27 29.62
C ILE A 52 -18.43 -35.46 31.11
N VAL A 53 -18.42 -34.36 31.87
CA VAL A 53 -19.01 -34.29 33.21
C VAL A 53 -19.76 -32.96 33.31
N GLY A 54 -21.06 -33.03 33.61
CA GLY A 54 -21.87 -31.86 33.95
C GLY A 54 -22.29 -31.91 35.41
N SER A 55 -22.41 -30.75 36.06
CA SER A 55 -22.99 -30.61 37.39
C SER A 55 -23.74 -29.30 37.53
N GLU A 56 -25.03 -29.36 37.88
CA GLU A 56 -25.82 -28.19 38.22
C GLU A 56 -25.57 -27.70 39.66
N ARG A 57 -26.09 -26.50 39.96
CA ARG A 57 -26.35 -25.90 41.30
C ARG A 57 -25.11 -25.35 42.06
N GLY A 58 -25.16 -24.17 42.67
CA GLY A 58 -26.19 -23.11 42.52
C GLY A 58 -26.16 -21.97 43.55
N ARG A 59 -26.46 -20.76 43.06
CA ARG A 59 -27.00 -19.56 43.74
C ARG A 59 -26.15 -18.75 44.75
N SER A 60 -26.46 -17.45 44.72
CA SER A 60 -26.25 -16.38 45.73
C SER A 60 -24.89 -15.68 45.78
N ALA A 61 -24.80 -14.35 45.98
CA ALA A 61 -25.80 -13.28 45.73
C ALA A 61 -25.09 -11.90 45.64
N GLY A 62 -25.60 -10.97 44.82
CA GLY A 62 -25.03 -9.63 44.69
C GLY A 62 -25.91 -8.62 43.93
N ARG A 63 -26.33 -7.56 44.63
CA ARG A 63 -27.05 -6.35 44.15
C ARG A 63 -26.47 -5.76 42.85
N LYS A 64 -27.22 -5.04 41.99
CA LYS A 64 -28.34 -4.10 42.25
C LYS A 64 -29.24 -3.92 41.00
N GLN A 65 -30.50 -3.55 41.18
CA GLN A 65 -31.42 -3.19 40.08
C GLN A 65 -31.45 -1.67 39.83
N VAL A 66 -31.73 -1.26 38.59
CA VAL A 66 -32.69 -0.19 38.27
C VAL A 66 -33.51 -0.65 37.04
N ARG A 67 -34.81 -0.35 37.02
CA ARG A 67 -35.71 -0.49 35.85
C ARG A 67 -36.06 0.90 35.32
N THR A 68 -36.30 1.00 34.02
CA THR A 68 -37.33 1.88 33.47
C THR A 68 -37.97 1.21 32.25
N SER A 69 -39.18 1.62 31.88
CA SER A 69 -40.07 0.87 30.99
C SER A 69 -40.65 1.73 29.86
N VAL A 70 -41.06 1.05 28.79
CA VAL A 70 -41.81 1.56 27.64
C VAL A 70 -42.95 2.51 28.05
N ARG A 71 -43.10 3.60 27.30
CA ARG A 71 -44.42 4.12 26.93
C ARG A 71 -44.39 4.79 25.55
N SER A 72 -45.46 4.59 24.80
CA SER A 72 -45.76 5.20 23.51
C SER A 72 -46.99 6.07 23.65
N GLU A 73 -47.01 7.24 23.03
CA GLU A 73 -48.23 8.02 22.81
C GLU A 73 -48.04 8.96 21.60
N ALA A 74 -49.13 9.31 20.94
CA ALA A 74 -49.14 10.13 19.72
C ALA A 74 -50.31 11.13 19.76
N VAL A 75 -50.15 12.28 19.10
CA VAL A 75 -51.21 13.28 18.81
C VAL A 75 -50.79 14.07 17.55
N ALA A 76 -51.76 14.66 16.83
CA ALA A 76 -51.55 15.42 15.59
C ALA A 76 -52.47 16.66 15.49
N ALA A 77 -52.25 17.52 14.48
CA ALA A 77 -52.83 18.87 14.26
C ALA A 77 -52.42 19.92 15.33
N GLY A 78 -52.43 21.24 15.10
CA GLY A 78 -52.72 22.12 13.94
C GLY A 78 -52.67 23.61 14.40
N ASP A 79 -52.84 24.67 13.59
CA ASP A 79 -52.96 24.84 12.13
C ASP A 79 -52.82 26.36 11.74
N LYS A 80 -52.42 26.69 10.49
CA LYS A 80 -52.43 28.00 9.77
C LYS A 80 -51.62 29.25 10.26
N LEU A 81 -51.06 29.93 9.24
CA LEU A 81 -51.03 31.40 8.91
C LEU A 81 -51.17 32.43 10.05
N ASP A 82 -50.37 33.50 10.11
CA ASP A 82 -50.39 34.64 9.15
C ASP A 82 -49.03 35.35 8.97
N SER A 83 -49.04 36.60 8.49
CA SER A 83 -47.97 37.31 7.78
C SER A 83 -47.32 38.47 8.56
N GLY A 84 -46.14 38.90 8.09
CA GLY A 84 -45.40 40.06 8.62
C GLY A 84 -44.31 40.53 7.65
N THR A 85 -44.38 41.80 7.23
CA THR A 85 -43.59 42.38 6.14
C THR A 85 -42.28 43.07 6.58
N GLY A 86 -41.26 43.04 5.74
CA GLY A 86 -40.07 43.89 5.85
C GLY A 86 -39.21 43.86 4.57
N LEU A 87 -39.23 44.95 3.80
CA LEU A 87 -38.49 45.16 2.55
C LEU A 87 -37.72 46.49 2.60
N LEU A 88 -36.45 46.47 2.21
CA LEU A 88 -35.63 47.55 1.62
C LEU A 88 -34.53 46.80 0.82
N GLU A 89 -34.52 46.72 -0.51
CA GLU A 89 -34.45 47.73 -1.59
C GLU A 89 -33.03 48.15 -1.99
N HIS A 90 -32.84 48.35 -3.30
CA HIS A 90 -31.60 48.72 -3.99
C HIS A 90 -31.51 50.25 -4.19
N GLU A 91 -30.31 50.78 -4.39
CA GLU A 91 -30.11 51.92 -5.31
C GLU A 91 -28.70 51.90 -5.92
N ASP A 92 -28.60 52.26 -7.21
CA ASP A 92 -27.36 52.49 -7.96
C ASP A 92 -27.14 54.01 -8.12
N LEU A 93 -25.90 54.46 -8.42
CA LEU A 93 -25.59 55.43 -9.49
C LEU A 93 -24.08 55.78 -9.58
N ASN A 94 -23.67 56.30 -10.75
CA ASN A 94 -22.28 56.61 -11.13
C ASN A 94 -21.86 58.07 -10.87
N SER A 95 -20.54 58.32 -10.87
CA SER A 95 -19.94 59.55 -11.43
C SER A 95 -18.49 59.31 -11.91
N ASP A 96 -18.15 59.90 -13.06
CA ASP A 96 -16.83 59.89 -13.74
C ASP A 96 -15.84 60.92 -13.08
N GLU A 97 -14.61 61.25 -13.53
CA GLU A 97 -13.83 60.97 -14.76
C GLU A 97 -12.29 61.15 -14.49
N GLU A 98 -11.47 61.44 -15.52
CA GLU A 98 -10.01 61.75 -15.57
C GLU A 98 -8.96 60.61 -15.46
N GLN A 99 -7.75 60.73 -16.04
CA GLN A 99 -7.38 60.79 -17.48
C GLN A 99 -5.84 60.63 -17.71
N VAL A 100 -5.44 59.98 -18.82
CA VAL A 100 -4.17 60.18 -19.59
C VAL A 100 -2.81 59.67 -18.99
N VAL A 101 -1.79 59.52 -19.87
CA VAL A 101 -0.63 58.56 -19.85
C VAL A 101 0.52 59.11 -20.76
N PRO A 102 1.83 58.68 -20.78
CA PRO A 102 2.72 58.00 -19.80
C PRO A 102 3.83 58.97 -19.21
N PRO A 103 5.14 59.15 -19.64
CA PRO A 103 6.06 58.47 -20.59
C PRO A 103 7.55 58.17 -20.14
N LYS A 104 8.00 56.92 -20.35
CA LYS A 104 9.33 56.44 -20.88
C LYS A 104 10.73 56.83 -20.29
N ASN A 105 11.58 55.78 -20.21
CA ASN A 105 13.05 55.70 -20.51
C ASN A 105 14.12 56.33 -19.58
N GLY A 106 15.28 55.64 -19.43
CA GLY A 106 16.59 56.25 -19.09
C GLY A 106 17.60 55.32 -18.39
N LEU A 107 18.79 55.07 -18.98
CA LEU A 107 19.81 54.12 -18.48
C LEU A 107 20.94 54.76 -17.65
N LEU A 108 21.30 54.10 -16.52
CA LEU A 108 22.68 53.87 -16.00
C LEU A 108 23.55 55.14 -15.66
N PRO A 109 24.87 55.01 -15.33
CA PRO A 109 25.37 54.53 -14.02
C PRO A 109 26.49 55.41 -13.40
N ILE A 110 26.80 55.26 -12.09
CA ILE A 110 28.04 55.78 -11.45
C ILE A 110 28.60 54.76 -10.44
N GLU A 111 29.93 54.73 -10.28
CA GLU A 111 30.72 53.72 -9.54
C GLU A 111 31.22 54.15 -8.14
N ASN A 112 31.57 53.13 -7.32
CA ASN A 112 32.70 52.99 -6.37
C ASN A 112 33.17 54.19 -5.49
N GLY A 113 33.20 53.98 -4.15
CA GLY A 113 33.60 55.02 -3.17
C GLY A 113 34.16 54.59 -1.80
N ALA A 114 35.16 53.69 -1.76
CA ALA A 114 36.10 53.45 -0.62
C ALA A 114 35.59 52.88 0.73
N LYS A 115 36.54 52.42 1.56
CA LYS A 115 36.39 51.62 2.80
C LYS A 115 36.75 52.40 4.07
N PHE A 116 36.14 52.07 5.22
CA PHE A 116 36.88 51.55 6.40
C PHE A 116 35.95 50.88 7.44
N THR A 117 36.53 50.09 8.36
CA THR A 117 35.83 49.38 9.46
C THR A 117 36.37 49.80 10.84
N PRO A 118 35.64 49.52 11.94
CA PRO A 118 36.00 48.33 12.73
C PRO A 118 34.78 47.54 13.25
N GLY A 119 34.95 46.25 13.52
CA GLY A 119 33.85 45.32 13.79
C GLY A 119 33.55 45.05 15.27
N SER A 120 32.61 44.12 15.48
CA SER A 120 32.41 43.38 16.73
C SER A 120 32.08 41.91 16.41
N SER A 121 32.20 41.05 17.40
CA SER A 121 32.10 39.58 17.33
C SER A 121 30.98 39.05 16.40
N GLY A 122 31.37 38.45 15.28
CA GLY A 122 30.48 37.60 14.50
C GLY A 122 30.20 36.29 15.23
N ILE A 123 28.93 35.98 15.45
CA ILE A 123 28.51 34.61 15.80
C ILE A 123 28.46 33.84 14.48
N GLU A 124 29.30 32.82 14.34
CA GLU A 124 29.23 31.91 13.20
C GLU A 124 27.97 31.02 13.34
N VAL A 125 26.88 31.51 12.75
CA VAL A 125 25.65 30.72 12.55
C VAL A 125 25.93 29.76 11.40
N ASP A 126 26.40 28.57 11.76
CA ASP A 126 26.86 27.52 10.83
C ASP A 126 25.79 27.19 9.77
N SER A 127 26.21 27.11 8.51
CA SER A 127 25.32 27.24 7.36
C SER A 127 24.70 25.90 6.96
N VAL A 128 23.48 25.64 7.46
CA VAL A 128 22.60 24.59 6.92
C VAL A 128 22.49 24.78 5.41
N SER A 129 23.00 23.82 4.63
CA SER A 129 23.23 24.07 3.21
C SER A 129 21.93 24.14 2.43
N GLU A 130 21.94 24.83 1.28
CA GLU A 130 20.80 24.77 0.36
C GLU A 130 20.50 23.33 -0.07
N ALA A 131 21.50 22.44 -0.13
CA ALA A 131 21.31 21.04 -0.41
C ALA A 131 20.52 20.34 0.71
N ASP A 132 20.82 20.59 1.99
CA ASP A 132 20.07 20.03 3.13
C ASP A 132 18.62 20.52 3.19
N LEU A 133 18.39 21.78 2.78
CA LEU A 133 17.07 22.40 2.66
C LEU A 133 16.28 21.87 1.46
N LYS A 134 16.96 21.55 0.34
CA LYS A 134 16.37 20.92 -0.85
C LYS A 134 16.11 19.43 -0.65
N GLU A 135 17.08 18.63 -0.16
CA GLU A 135 17.06 17.15 -0.17
C GLU A 135 15.92 16.47 0.60
N ASN A 136 15.11 17.17 1.41
CA ASN A 136 14.08 16.53 2.25
C ASN A 136 12.68 17.19 2.16
N GLY A 137 11.87 16.68 1.22
CA GLY A 137 10.46 17.02 1.04
C GLY A 137 9.49 15.96 1.59
N PHE A 138 8.78 16.31 2.67
CA PHE A 138 7.32 16.18 2.75
C PHE A 138 6.76 17.12 3.82
N ARG A 139 5.86 18.06 3.48
CA ARG A 139 5.38 19.13 4.40
C ARG A 139 4.17 18.73 5.27
N SER A 140 3.93 17.45 5.51
CA SER A 140 2.70 16.98 6.19
C SER A 140 3.02 15.97 7.28
N THR A 141 2.46 16.20 8.47
CA THR A 141 2.55 15.32 9.66
C THR A 141 1.56 14.15 9.64
N ARG A 142 1.01 13.83 8.45
CA ARG A 142 0.11 12.70 8.19
C ARG A 142 0.83 11.38 8.45
N ARG A 143 0.18 10.46 9.16
CA ARG A 143 0.82 9.25 9.69
C ARG A 143 0.63 8.06 8.79
N THR A 144 -0.59 7.77 8.37
CA THR A 144 -0.87 6.76 7.34
C THR A 144 -0.14 7.16 6.05
N LYS A 145 0.23 6.19 5.20
CA LYS A 145 1.00 6.41 3.97
C LYS A 145 0.12 6.18 2.73
N LEU A 146 0.49 6.76 1.60
CA LEU A 146 -0.23 6.60 0.33
C LEU A 146 0.68 5.94 -0.69
N VAL A 147 0.21 4.80 -1.20
CA VAL A 147 0.77 4.11 -2.34
C VAL A 147 -0.08 4.51 -3.55
N CYS A 148 0.55 4.99 -4.63
CA CYS A 148 -0.14 5.26 -5.88
C CYS A 148 0.37 4.28 -6.94
N THR A 149 -0.52 3.52 -7.58
CA THR A 149 -0.15 2.78 -8.79
C THR A 149 0.05 3.79 -9.92
N ILE A 150 1.22 3.75 -10.56
CA ILE A 150 1.56 4.62 -11.68
C ILE A 150 1.10 3.95 -12.98
N GLY A 151 0.48 4.72 -13.86
CA GLY A 151 -0.01 4.27 -15.17
C GLY A 151 -0.01 5.42 -16.19
N PRO A 152 -0.70 5.26 -17.34
CA PRO A 152 -0.75 6.27 -18.39
C PRO A 152 -1.25 7.65 -17.95
N ALA A 153 -2.08 7.72 -16.90
CA ALA A 153 -2.57 8.99 -16.36
C ALA A 153 -1.55 9.73 -15.47
N THR A 154 -0.44 9.07 -15.07
CA THR A 154 0.44 9.55 -13.99
C THR A 154 1.94 9.31 -14.19
N CYS A 155 2.39 8.91 -15.39
CA CYS A 155 3.80 8.53 -15.64
C CYS A 155 4.74 9.69 -16.03
N SER A 156 4.23 10.89 -16.34
CA SER A 156 5.08 12.06 -16.65
C SER A 156 5.80 12.57 -15.39
N PHE A 157 6.89 13.33 -15.58
CA PHE A 157 7.62 13.91 -14.44
C PHE A 157 6.75 14.91 -13.65
N GLU A 158 5.97 15.72 -14.37
CA GLU A 158 5.05 16.72 -13.84
C GLU A 158 3.90 16.07 -13.07
N GLN A 159 3.36 14.95 -13.59
CA GLN A 159 2.33 14.15 -12.92
C GLN A 159 2.87 13.48 -11.66
N LEU A 160 4.07 12.90 -11.71
CA LEU A 160 4.73 12.32 -10.53
C LEU A 160 5.03 13.39 -9.47
N GLU A 161 5.43 14.61 -9.88
CA GLU A 161 5.58 15.75 -8.99
C GLU A 161 4.23 16.22 -8.40
N ALA A 162 3.15 16.21 -9.18
CA ALA A 162 1.80 16.50 -8.69
C ALA A 162 1.36 15.48 -7.61
N LEU A 163 1.54 14.17 -7.85
CA LEU A 163 1.28 13.13 -6.86
C LEU A 163 2.16 13.26 -5.61
N ALA A 164 3.44 13.59 -5.76
CA ALA A 164 4.36 13.78 -4.64
C ALA A 164 4.01 15.03 -3.79
N ASN A 165 3.59 16.13 -4.41
CA ASN A 165 2.99 17.27 -3.69
C ASN A 165 1.64 16.90 -3.04
N GLY A 166 0.84 16.10 -3.74
CA GLY A 166 -0.51 15.69 -3.38
C GLY A 166 -0.57 14.77 -2.17
N GLY A 167 0.35 13.81 -2.02
CA GLY A 167 0.32 12.88 -0.90
C GLY A 167 1.21 11.64 -0.96
N MET A 168 1.74 11.30 -2.14
CA MET A 168 2.36 10.01 -2.44
C MET A 168 3.63 9.73 -1.61
N ASN A 169 3.67 8.57 -0.97
CA ASN A 169 4.84 8.04 -0.27
C ASN A 169 5.55 6.94 -1.06
N VAL A 170 4.80 6.16 -1.85
CA VAL A 170 5.31 5.04 -2.67
C VAL A 170 4.66 5.06 -4.04
N ALA A 171 5.47 4.92 -5.09
CA ALA A 171 5.02 4.65 -6.45
C ALA A 171 4.99 3.12 -6.66
N ARG A 172 3.81 2.56 -6.93
CA ARG A 172 3.61 1.15 -7.29
C ARG A 172 3.67 0.98 -8.81
N LEU A 173 4.42 -0.03 -9.24
CA LEU A 173 4.57 -0.46 -10.63
C LEU A 173 3.92 -1.84 -10.77
N ASN A 174 2.79 -1.92 -11.47
CA ASN A 174 2.06 -3.18 -11.66
C ASN A 174 2.64 -3.94 -12.88
N MET A 175 3.28 -5.08 -12.65
CA MET A 175 3.93 -5.86 -13.71
C MET A 175 2.98 -6.72 -14.55
N CYS A 176 1.67 -6.75 -14.24
CA CYS A 176 0.64 -7.33 -15.13
C CYS A 176 0.49 -6.54 -16.44
N HIS A 177 0.92 -5.26 -16.47
CA HIS A 177 0.79 -4.36 -17.61
C HIS A 177 2.09 -3.60 -17.91
N GLY A 178 2.20 -3.07 -19.13
CA GLY A 178 3.39 -2.33 -19.58
C GLY A 178 4.61 -3.21 -19.87
N THR A 179 5.67 -2.61 -20.40
CA THR A 179 6.96 -3.27 -20.64
C THR A 179 7.97 -2.86 -19.57
N ARG A 180 9.03 -3.65 -19.39
CA ARG A 180 10.15 -3.31 -18.48
C ARG A 180 10.79 -1.97 -18.87
N GLU A 181 10.78 -1.64 -20.16
CA GLU A 181 11.30 -0.40 -20.72
C GLU A 181 10.42 0.81 -20.33
N TRP A 182 9.09 0.63 -20.30
CA TRP A 182 8.16 1.64 -19.78
C TRP A 182 8.33 1.81 -18.26
N HIS A 183 8.37 0.71 -17.50
CA HIS A 183 8.60 0.75 -16.05
C HIS A 183 9.94 1.41 -15.70
N ARG A 184 11.00 1.13 -16.45
CA ARG A 184 12.32 1.80 -16.33
C ARG A 184 12.24 3.32 -16.53
N ALA A 185 11.42 3.80 -17.46
CA ALA A 185 11.20 5.24 -17.64
C ALA A 185 10.50 5.86 -16.41
N VAL A 186 9.50 5.19 -15.85
CA VAL A 186 8.85 5.63 -14.59
C VAL A 186 9.82 5.63 -13.42
N ILE A 187 10.62 4.56 -13.25
CA ILE A 187 11.66 4.43 -12.22
C ILE A 187 12.66 5.60 -12.32
N ARG A 188 13.09 5.94 -13.53
CA ARG A 188 13.96 7.10 -13.79
C ARG A 188 13.29 8.42 -13.37
N ASN A 189 12.02 8.64 -13.74
CA ASN A 189 11.30 9.87 -13.41
C ASN A 189 11.14 10.03 -11.87
N VAL A 190 10.76 8.96 -11.15
CA VAL A 190 10.67 8.96 -9.68
C VAL A 190 12.04 9.23 -9.03
N ARG A 191 13.13 8.71 -9.61
CA ARG A 191 14.49 8.99 -9.15
C ARG A 191 14.94 10.42 -9.38
N MET A 192 14.66 11.00 -10.55
CA MET A 192 14.91 12.42 -10.83
C MET A 192 14.11 13.31 -9.87
N LEU A 193 12.83 13.00 -9.64
CA LEU A 193 11.96 13.71 -8.70
C LEU A 193 12.51 13.70 -7.26
N ASN A 194 12.99 12.55 -6.78
CA ASN A 194 13.65 12.44 -5.48
C ASN A 194 14.99 13.20 -5.41
N ALA A 195 15.75 13.27 -6.51
CA ALA A 195 17.06 13.93 -6.55
C ALA A 195 16.98 15.45 -6.69
N GLU A 196 16.15 15.95 -7.59
CA GLU A 196 16.05 17.37 -7.95
C GLU A 196 15.14 18.16 -7.00
N LYS A 197 14.05 17.53 -6.52
CA LYS A 197 13.04 18.15 -5.64
C LYS A 197 13.10 17.63 -4.20
N GLY A 198 14.00 16.67 -3.91
CA GLY A 198 14.29 16.18 -2.56
C GLY A 198 13.21 15.31 -1.91
N TYR A 199 12.26 14.79 -2.68
CA TYR A 199 11.29 13.83 -2.15
C TYR A 199 11.96 12.51 -1.71
N SER A 200 11.19 11.64 -1.06
CA SER A 200 11.61 10.26 -0.74
C SER A 200 10.54 9.25 -1.14
N VAL A 201 9.96 9.43 -2.33
CA VAL A 201 9.01 8.47 -2.91
C VAL A 201 9.76 7.15 -3.10
N ALA A 202 9.32 6.11 -2.40
CA ALA A 202 9.87 4.76 -2.58
C ALA A 202 9.28 4.10 -3.83
N ILE A 203 9.98 3.14 -4.41
CA ILE A 203 9.50 2.38 -5.58
C ILE A 203 9.13 0.97 -5.14
N MET A 204 7.89 0.57 -5.41
CA MET A 204 7.37 -0.78 -5.18
C MET A 204 7.03 -1.43 -6.52
N MET A 205 7.70 -2.54 -6.85
CA MET A 205 7.29 -3.39 -7.97
C MET A 205 6.28 -4.43 -7.46
N ASP A 206 5.23 -4.69 -8.21
CA ASP A 206 4.21 -5.69 -7.88
C ASP A 206 4.12 -6.75 -8.97
N THR A 207 4.34 -8.02 -8.59
CA THR A 207 4.40 -9.18 -9.50
C THR A 207 3.02 -9.55 -10.07
N GLU A 208 2.99 -10.29 -11.18
CA GLU A 208 1.76 -10.84 -11.74
C GLU A 208 1.33 -12.10 -10.97
N GLY A 209 2.28 -12.99 -10.66
CA GLY A 209 2.01 -14.28 -10.02
C GLY A 209 1.43 -15.31 -10.99
N SER A 210 0.95 -16.43 -10.45
CA SER A 210 0.32 -17.50 -11.25
C SER A 210 -1.11 -17.79 -10.77
N GLU A 211 -2.09 -17.12 -11.36
CA GLU A 211 -3.51 -17.49 -11.27
C GLU A 211 -4.18 -17.66 -12.64
N ILE A 212 -5.40 -18.20 -12.59
CA ILE A 212 -6.22 -18.50 -13.75
C ILE A 212 -6.85 -17.21 -14.24
N HIS A 213 -6.55 -16.83 -15.46
CA HIS A 213 -7.04 -15.62 -16.09
C HIS A 213 -7.63 -15.92 -17.46
N MET A 214 -8.59 -15.10 -17.87
CA MET A 214 -9.05 -15.05 -19.26
C MET A 214 -7.91 -14.61 -20.17
N GLY A 215 -7.92 -15.08 -21.41
CA GLY A 215 -7.00 -14.62 -22.45
C GLY A 215 -7.36 -13.23 -22.97
N ASP A 216 -6.90 -12.96 -24.19
CA ASP A 216 -7.48 -11.89 -25.00
C ASP A 216 -8.86 -12.33 -25.52
N LEU A 217 -9.76 -11.37 -25.74
CA LEU A 217 -11.12 -11.60 -26.25
C LEU A 217 -11.23 -11.22 -27.74
N GLY A 218 -10.15 -10.75 -28.37
CA GLY A 218 -10.15 -10.22 -29.73
C GLY A 218 -10.60 -8.75 -29.81
N GLU A 219 -11.42 -8.32 -28.87
CA GLU A 219 -11.77 -6.92 -28.60
C GLU A 219 -11.39 -6.50 -27.16
N ASN A 220 -11.34 -5.19 -26.91
CA ASN A 220 -10.95 -4.62 -25.60
C ASN A 220 -11.84 -5.05 -24.42
N SER A 221 -13.05 -5.52 -24.68
CA SER A 221 -13.97 -6.17 -23.73
C SER A 221 -15.09 -6.86 -24.51
N ALA A 222 -15.75 -7.83 -23.90
CA ALA A 222 -16.98 -8.42 -24.44
C ALA A 222 -18.08 -8.37 -23.36
N LYS A 223 -19.35 -8.27 -23.77
CA LYS A 223 -20.48 -8.31 -22.81
C LYS A 223 -21.14 -9.69 -22.85
N ALA A 224 -21.36 -10.28 -21.67
CA ALA A 224 -22.22 -11.44 -21.50
C ALA A 224 -23.61 -10.97 -21.02
N GLU A 225 -24.67 -11.44 -21.67
CA GLU A 225 -26.07 -11.20 -21.27
C GLU A 225 -26.64 -12.42 -20.52
N ASP A 226 -27.72 -12.22 -19.76
CA ASP A 226 -28.38 -13.26 -18.96
C ASP A 226 -28.83 -14.46 -19.82
N GLY A 227 -28.54 -15.67 -19.33
CA GLY A 227 -28.89 -16.92 -19.98
C GLY A 227 -28.02 -17.32 -21.19
N GLU A 228 -27.05 -16.49 -21.61
CA GLU A 228 -26.18 -16.81 -22.75
C GLU A 228 -25.21 -17.95 -22.45
N GLU A 229 -25.04 -18.90 -23.38
CA GLU A 229 -23.98 -19.91 -23.30
C GLU A 229 -22.67 -19.37 -23.90
N TRP A 230 -21.59 -19.52 -23.13
CA TRP A 230 -20.22 -19.09 -23.41
C TRP A 230 -19.26 -20.28 -23.26
N THR A 231 -18.20 -20.33 -24.07
CA THR A 231 -17.23 -21.44 -24.11
C THR A 231 -15.90 -21.01 -23.52
N PHE A 232 -15.52 -21.55 -22.37
CA PHE A 232 -14.20 -21.35 -21.76
C PHE A 232 -13.29 -22.50 -22.16
N THR A 233 -12.14 -22.21 -22.78
CA THR A 233 -11.28 -23.23 -23.41
C THR A 233 -9.80 -23.01 -23.18
N VAL A 234 -9.06 -24.11 -23.02
CA VAL A 234 -7.58 -24.10 -22.93
C VAL A 234 -6.91 -24.22 -24.32
N ARG A 235 -7.70 -24.29 -25.40
CA ARG A 235 -7.19 -24.26 -26.78
C ARG A 235 -6.67 -22.87 -27.11
N LYS A 236 -5.50 -22.80 -27.75
CA LYS A 236 -4.94 -21.55 -28.28
C LYS A 236 -5.50 -21.28 -29.67
N PHE A 237 -6.07 -20.09 -29.84
CA PHE A 237 -6.42 -19.49 -31.13
C PHE A 237 -5.63 -18.18 -31.28
N GLU A 238 -5.38 -17.74 -32.50
CA GLU A 238 -4.97 -16.35 -32.72
C GLU A 238 -6.18 -15.43 -32.51
N ALA A 239 -5.96 -14.17 -32.12
CA ALA A 239 -7.03 -13.25 -31.74
C ALA A 239 -8.07 -13.00 -32.85
N ALA A 240 -7.66 -13.12 -34.12
CA ALA A 240 -8.54 -12.98 -35.30
C ALA A 240 -9.35 -14.26 -35.62
N ASP A 241 -8.98 -15.41 -35.06
CA ASP A 241 -9.60 -16.72 -35.30
C ASP A 241 -10.39 -17.23 -34.07
N LEU A 242 -10.56 -16.40 -33.03
CA LEU A 242 -11.29 -16.73 -31.82
C LEU A 242 -12.80 -16.88 -32.13
N PRO A 243 -13.44 -18.04 -31.85
CA PRO A 243 -14.86 -18.21 -32.15
C PRO A 243 -15.76 -17.31 -31.29
N GLU A 244 -16.94 -16.96 -31.81
CA GLU A 244 -17.91 -16.14 -31.06
C GLU A 244 -18.22 -16.74 -29.68
N ARG A 245 -18.37 -15.89 -28.66
CA ARG A 245 -18.66 -16.27 -27.26
C ARG A 245 -17.64 -17.27 -26.67
N THR A 246 -16.40 -17.26 -27.15
CA THR A 246 -15.31 -18.13 -26.66
C THR A 246 -14.27 -17.33 -25.90
N VAL A 247 -13.91 -17.81 -24.71
CA VAL A 247 -12.89 -17.24 -23.83
C VAL A 247 -11.74 -18.23 -23.74
N GLN A 248 -10.53 -17.80 -24.12
CA GLN A 248 -9.33 -18.58 -23.81
C GLN A 248 -9.03 -18.52 -22.32
N VAL A 249 -8.48 -19.59 -21.75
CA VAL A 249 -8.05 -19.66 -20.34
C VAL A 249 -6.56 -19.98 -20.30
N ASN A 250 -5.79 -19.22 -19.53
CA ASN A 250 -4.32 -19.34 -19.46
C ASN A 250 -3.80 -20.62 -18.78
N TYR A 251 -4.69 -21.47 -18.25
CA TYR A 251 -4.37 -22.61 -17.39
C TYR A 251 -4.81 -23.94 -18.01
N GLU A 252 -3.85 -24.74 -18.48
CA GLU A 252 -4.11 -25.98 -19.23
C GLU A 252 -4.96 -27.03 -18.47
N GLY A 253 -5.01 -27.00 -17.14
CA GLY A 253 -5.79 -27.93 -16.31
C GLY A 253 -7.22 -27.49 -15.98
N PHE A 254 -7.69 -26.36 -16.54
CA PHE A 254 -9.00 -25.77 -16.22
C PHE A 254 -10.16 -26.74 -16.45
N ALA A 255 -10.15 -27.47 -17.57
CA ALA A 255 -11.20 -28.40 -17.92
C ALA A 255 -11.23 -29.68 -17.06
N GLU A 256 -10.17 -29.99 -16.30
CA GLU A 256 -10.19 -31.10 -15.34
C GLU A 256 -10.67 -30.70 -13.94
N ASP A 257 -10.27 -29.51 -13.47
CA ASP A 257 -10.59 -29.03 -12.12
C ASP A 257 -12.06 -28.62 -11.96
N VAL A 258 -12.65 -28.04 -13.01
CA VAL A 258 -14.06 -27.61 -13.08
C VAL A 258 -15.00 -28.82 -13.25
N GLN A 259 -16.22 -28.78 -12.69
CA GLN A 259 -17.28 -29.78 -12.85
C GLN A 259 -18.61 -29.13 -13.29
N ALA A 260 -19.55 -29.93 -13.80
CA ALA A 260 -20.87 -29.43 -14.17
C ALA A 260 -21.72 -29.19 -12.91
N GLY A 261 -22.33 -28.00 -12.82
CA GLY A 261 -22.93 -27.49 -11.58
C GLY A 261 -21.97 -26.69 -10.68
N ASP A 262 -20.72 -26.47 -11.11
CA ASP A 262 -19.86 -25.44 -10.50
C ASP A 262 -20.30 -24.05 -11.00
N GLU A 263 -20.10 -23.03 -10.16
CA GLU A 263 -20.26 -21.61 -10.47
C GLU A 263 -18.90 -21.03 -10.86
N LEU A 264 -18.75 -20.52 -12.09
CA LEU A 264 -17.56 -19.83 -12.59
C LEU A 264 -17.72 -18.31 -12.38
N VAL A 265 -16.79 -17.71 -11.65
CA VAL A 265 -16.85 -16.32 -11.15
C VAL A 265 -15.70 -15.52 -11.77
N VAL A 266 -16.03 -14.43 -12.45
CA VAL A 266 -15.09 -13.51 -13.10
C VAL A 266 -14.88 -12.26 -12.24
N ASP A 267 -13.64 -11.84 -12.03
CA ASP A 267 -13.23 -10.65 -11.26
C ASP A 267 -14.02 -10.47 -9.95
N GLY A 268 -14.11 -11.54 -9.14
CA GLY A 268 -14.76 -11.51 -7.83
C GLY A 268 -16.29 -11.34 -7.84
N GLY A 269 -16.94 -11.53 -8.98
CA GLY A 269 -18.41 -11.48 -9.10
C GLY A 269 -18.94 -10.48 -10.13
N MET A 270 -18.06 -9.82 -10.89
CA MET A 270 -18.45 -8.87 -11.95
C MET A 270 -19.21 -9.53 -13.11
N VAL A 271 -18.95 -10.82 -13.36
CA VAL A 271 -19.77 -11.71 -14.20
C VAL A 271 -19.76 -13.09 -13.56
N ARG A 272 -20.90 -13.80 -13.55
CA ARG A 272 -21.00 -15.18 -13.01
C ARG A 272 -21.70 -16.12 -13.99
N PHE A 273 -21.26 -17.37 -14.05
CA PHE A 273 -21.79 -18.39 -14.95
C PHE A 273 -21.99 -19.75 -14.26
N ASP A 274 -23.10 -20.44 -14.55
CA ASP A 274 -23.28 -21.86 -14.21
C ASP A 274 -22.53 -22.75 -15.23
N VAL A 275 -21.70 -23.69 -14.78
CA VAL A 275 -21.05 -24.65 -15.67
C VAL A 275 -22.06 -25.73 -16.10
N VAL A 276 -22.49 -25.68 -17.36
CA VAL A 276 -23.52 -26.57 -17.91
C VAL A 276 -22.96 -27.96 -18.23
N LYS A 277 -21.80 -28.03 -18.90
CA LYS A 277 -21.21 -29.28 -19.40
C LYS A 277 -19.75 -29.09 -19.84
N LYS A 278 -18.99 -30.18 -19.93
CA LYS A 278 -17.63 -30.21 -20.49
C LYS A 278 -17.58 -31.03 -21.76
N LEU A 279 -16.83 -30.55 -22.76
CA LEU A 279 -16.68 -31.13 -24.10
C LEU A 279 -15.18 -31.31 -24.42
N GLY A 280 -14.51 -32.19 -23.66
CA GLY A 280 -13.06 -32.34 -23.72
C GLY A 280 -12.37 -31.14 -23.04
N PRO A 281 -11.49 -30.39 -23.73
CA PRO A 281 -10.81 -29.21 -23.17
C PRO A 281 -11.70 -27.96 -23.07
N ASP A 282 -12.95 -28.03 -23.55
CA ASP A 282 -13.87 -26.91 -23.62
C ASP A 282 -14.95 -27.04 -22.54
N VAL A 283 -15.21 -25.97 -21.80
CA VAL A 283 -16.20 -25.89 -20.73
C VAL A 283 -17.31 -24.94 -21.18
N ILE A 284 -18.54 -25.45 -21.28
CA ILE A 284 -19.70 -24.64 -21.67
C ILE A 284 -20.37 -24.14 -20.40
N CYS A 285 -20.41 -22.82 -20.24
CA CYS A 285 -20.97 -22.13 -19.08
C CYS A 285 -22.13 -21.24 -19.53
N ARG A 286 -23.16 -21.07 -18.69
CA ARG A 286 -24.29 -20.18 -18.96
C ARG A 286 -24.24 -18.98 -18.03
N CYS A 287 -24.29 -17.78 -18.56
CA CYS A 287 -24.30 -16.56 -17.76
C CYS A 287 -25.54 -16.52 -16.85
N ILE A 288 -25.32 -16.21 -15.57
CA ILE A 288 -26.37 -16.03 -14.55
C ILE A 288 -26.39 -14.59 -14.00
N ASP A 289 -25.21 -13.95 -13.92
CA ASP A 289 -25.08 -12.52 -13.61
C ASP A 289 -24.39 -11.84 -14.81
N PRO A 290 -25.12 -11.05 -15.61
CA PRO A 290 -24.59 -10.41 -16.82
C PRO A 290 -23.69 -9.22 -16.52
N GLY A 291 -22.64 -9.04 -17.33
CA GLY A 291 -21.64 -8.01 -17.14
C GLY A 291 -20.60 -7.94 -18.25
N LEU A 292 -19.49 -7.25 -17.99
CA LEU A 292 -18.38 -7.10 -18.92
C LEU A 292 -17.25 -8.07 -18.60
N LEU A 293 -16.89 -8.87 -19.59
CA LEU A 293 -15.67 -9.66 -19.62
C LEU A 293 -14.52 -8.76 -20.09
N LEU A 294 -13.49 -8.62 -19.24
CA LEU A 294 -12.30 -7.81 -19.53
C LEU A 294 -11.10 -8.72 -19.87
N PRO A 295 -10.23 -8.38 -20.82
CA PRO A 295 -9.02 -9.15 -21.10
C PRO A 295 -8.16 -9.32 -19.85
N ARG A 296 -7.72 -10.56 -19.56
CA ARG A 296 -7.00 -10.94 -18.34
C ARG A 296 -7.76 -10.80 -17.01
N ALA A 297 -9.10 -10.76 -17.02
CA ALA A 297 -9.89 -10.93 -15.80
C ALA A 297 -9.54 -12.25 -15.08
N ASN A 298 -9.60 -12.25 -13.75
CA ASN A 298 -9.37 -13.44 -12.91
C ASN A 298 -10.57 -14.40 -12.99
N LEU A 299 -10.30 -15.71 -12.96
CA LEU A 299 -11.30 -16.77 -12.95
C LEU A 299 -11.18 -17.65 -11.71
N THR A 300 -12.17 -17.57 -10.81
CA THR A 300 -12.37 -18.54 -9.72
C THR A 300 -13.58 -19.43 -10.00
N PHE A 301 -13.63 -20.61 -9.42
CA PHE A 301 -14.79 -21.51 -9.55
C PHE A 301 -15.18 -22.12 -8.21
N TRP A 302 -16.49 -22.21 -7.98
CA TRP A 302 -17.11 -22.47 -6.68
C TRP A 302 -18.09 -23.65 -6.78
N ARG A 303 -18.15 -24.48 -5.74
CA ARG A 303 -19.00 -25.67 -5.64
C ARG A 303 -19.60 -25.72 -4.24
N ASP A 304 -20.92 -25.86 -4.14
CA ASP A 304 -21.67 -25.86 -2.86
C ASP A 304 -21.32 -24.66 -1.94
N GLY A 305 -21.12 -23.47 -2.53
CA GLY A 305 -20.73 -22.25 -1.79
C GLY A 305 -19.29 -22.26 -1.27
N ARG A 306 -18.39 -23.03 -1.89
CA ARG A 306 -16.95 -23.09 -1.54
C ARG A 306 -16.06 -23.01 -2.77
N LEU A 307 -14.99 -22.24 -2.69
CA LEU A 307 -13.94 -22.18 -3.71
C LEU A 307 -13.35 -23.59 -3.97
N VAL A 308 -13.30 -23.99 -5.23
CA VAL A 308 -12.78 -25.30 -5.70
C VAL A 308 -11.26 -25.22 -5.88
N ARG A 309 -10.54 -26.15 -5.25
CA ARG A 309 -9.07 -26.12 -5.15
C ARG A 309 -8.51 -27.52 -5.39
N GLU A 310 -8.24 -27.79 -6.66
CA GLU A 310 -7.86 -29.10 -7.20
C GLU A 310 -6.40 -29.04 -7.69
N ARG A 311 -6.12 -29.15 -9.00
CA ARG A 311 -4.75 -29.02 -9.53
C ARG A 311 -4.27 -27.56 -9.56
N ASN A 312 -5.17 -26.59 -9.70
CA ASN A 312 -4.89 -25.15 -9.65
C ASN A 312 -4.14 -24.71 -8.38
N ALA A 313 -4.34 -25.40 -7.26
CA ALA A 313 -3.60 -25.20 -6.02
C ALA A 313 -2.07 -25.35 -6.21
N MET A 314 -1.64 -26.23 -7.13
CA MET A 314 -0.22 -26.51 -7.43
C MET A 314 0.47 -25.47 -8.32
N LEU A 315 -0.24 -24.45 -8.82
CA LEU A 315 0.39 -23.35 -9.58
C LEU A 315 1.46 -22.64 -8.72
N PRO A 316 2.68 -22.38 -9.25
CA PRO A 316 3.76 -21.79 -8.49
C PRO A 316 3.49 -20.30 -8.21
N THR A 317 3.58 -19.87 -6.95
CA THR A 317 3.37 -18.46 -6.55
C THR A 317 4.19 -17.46 -7.38
N ILE A 318 5.42 -17.80 -7.76
CA ILE A 318 6.28 -16.98 -8.62
C ILE A 318 6.45 -17.69 -9.97
N SER A 319 5.91 -17.12 -11.05
CA SER A 319 6.00 -17.66 -12.40
C SER A 319 7.38 -17.44 -13.04
N SER A 320 7.63 -18.09 -14.18
CA SER A 320 8.84 -17.83 -14.99
C SER A 320 8.92 -16.39 -15.51
N LYS A 321 7.79 -15.69 -15.66
CA LYS A 321 7.76 -14.26 -15.98
C LYS A 321 8.15 -13.44 -14.76
N ASP A 322 7.56 -13.74 -13.60
CA ASP A 322 7.84 -13.01 -12.36
C ASP A 322 9.32 -13.10 -11.97
N TRP A 323 10.00 -14.23 -12.16
CA TRP A 323 11.45 -14.31 -11.91
C TRP A 323 12.27 -13.34 -12.78
N LEU A 324 11.87 -13.13 -14.04
CA LEU A 324 12.51 -12.16 -14.93
C LEU A 324 12.13 -10.71 -14.58
N ASP A 325 10.92 -10.48 -14.08
CA ASP A 325 10.49 -9.17 -13.56
C ASP A 325 11.18 -8.85 -12.22
N ILE A 326 11.44 -9.86 -11.38
CA ILE A 326 12.22 -9.77 -10.14
C ILE A 326 13.69 -9.44 -10.44
N ASP A 327 14.32 -10.14 -11.40
CA ASP A 327 15.68 -9.80 -11.84
C ASP A 327 15.77 -8.38 -12.43
N PHE A 328 14.73 -7.95 -13.17
CA PHE A 328 14.57 -6.55 -13.58
C PHE A 328 14.49 -5.60 -12.38
N GLY A 329 13.57 -5.82 -11.42
CA GLY A 329 13.42 -4.97 -10.23
C GLY A 329 14.66 -4.90 -9.33
N ILE A 330 15.43 -6.00 -9.24
CA ILE A 330 16.73 -6.03 -8.57
C ILE A 330 17.74 -5.17 -9.35
N SER A 331 17.84 -5.33 -10.67
CA SER A 331 18.76 -4.55 -11.52
C SER A 331 18.44 -3.05 -11.54
N GLU A 332 17.15 -2.72 -11.49
CA GLU A 332 16.67 -1.35 -11.38
C GLU A 332 16.70 -0.83 -9.93
N GLY A 333 17.04 -1.63 -8.92
CA GLY A 333 17.15 -1.19 -7.52
C GLY A 333 15.87 -0.57 -6.95
N VAL A 334 14.75 -1.29 -7.04
CA VAL A 334 13.48 -0.91 -6.38
C VAL A 334 13.59 -1.04 -4.86
N ASP A 335 12.78 -0.31 -4.10
CA ASP A 335 12.80 -0.36 -2.63
C ASP A 335 12.01 -1.54 -2.06
N PHE A 336 10.97 -1.97 -2.78
CA PHE A 336 10.09 -3.06 -2.41
C PHE A 336 9.69 -3.94 -3.60
N ILE A 337 9.46 -5.23 -3.33
CA ILE A 337 8.77 -6.15 -4.23
C ILE A 337 7.55 -6.70 -3.47
N ALA A 338 6.35 -6.43 -3.98
CA ALA A 338 5.13 -7.11 -3.58
C ALA A 338 4.98 -8.40 -4.41
N VAL A 339 4.72 -9.51 -3.71
CA VAL A 339 4.56 -10.85 -4.29
C VAL A 339 3.09 -11.22 -4.27
N SER A 340 2.56 -11.57 -5.44
CA SER A 340 1.17 -11.98 -5.64
C SER A 340 0.96 -13.45 -5.27
N PHE A 341 -0.25 -13.79 -4.81
CA PHE A 341 -0.76 -15.13 -4.54
C PHE A 341 0.16 -15.99 -3.67
N VAL A 342 0.60 -15.41 -2.53
CA VAL A 342 1.52 -16.05 -1.59
C VAL A 342 0.83 -17.15 -0.80
N LYS A 343 1.11 -18.40 -1.16
CA LYS A 343 0.51 -19.59 -0.54
C LYS A 343 1.27 -20.06 0.72
N THR A 344 2.59 -19.88 0.78
CA THR A 344 3.42 -20.36 1.90
C THR A 344 4.60 -19.44 2.21
N ALA A 345 5.08 -19.48 3.45
CA ALA A 345 6.24 -18.71 3.91
C ALA A 345 7.55 -19.06 3.18
N ASP A 346 7.71 -20.29 2.71
CA ASP A 346 8.95 -20.75 2.07
C ASP A 346 9.23 -20.06 0.73
N VAL A 347 8.18 -19.63 0.01
CA VAL A 347 8.33 -18.79 -1.19
C VAL A 347 9.00 -17.47 -0.86
N ILE A 348 8.56 -16.81 0.23
CA ILE A 348 9.12 -15.54 0.70
C ILE A 348 10.56 -15.74 1.20
N LYS A 349 10.85 -16.81 1.96
CA LYS A 349 12.22 -17.15 2.40
C LYS A 349 13.15 -17.36 1.20
N HIS A 350 12.70 -18.07 0.17
CA HIS A 350 13.47 -18.33 -1.05
C HIS A 350 13.72 -17.03 -1.83
N LEU A 351 12.69 -16.21 -2.07
CA LEU A 351 12.85 -14.93 -2.76
C LEU A 351 13.79 -13.97 -2.02
N LYS A 352 13.67 -13.85 -0.69
CA LYS A 352 14.58 -13.01 0.12
C LYS A 352 16.02 -13.50 0.02
N SER A 353 16.25 -14.82 0.03
CA SER A 353 17.57 -15.42 -0.16
C SER A 353 18.15 -15.13 -1.56
N TYR A 354 17.31 -15.22 -2.59
CA TYR A 354 17.66 -14.92 -3.99
C TYR A 354 18.03 -13.45 -4.20
N ILE A 355 17.24 -12.52 -3.62
CA ILE A 355 17.53 -11.08 -3.61
C ILE A 355 18.86 -10.82 -2.88
N THR A 356 19.05 -11.34 -1.66
CA THR A 356 20.29 -11.13 -0.89
C THR A 356 21.54 -11.67 -1.60
N ALA A 357 21.43 -12.78 -2.33
CA ALA A 357 22.53 -13.33 -3.11
C ALA A 357 22.93 -12.48 -4.33
N ARG A 358 22.01 -11.67 -4.86
CA ARG A 358 22.23 -10.78 -6.02
C ARG A 358 22.57 -9.35 -5.63
N CYS A 359 21.91 -8.81 -4.61
CA CYS A 359 22.11 -7.45 -4.11
C CYS A 359 22.30 -7.46 -2.57
N PRO A 360 23.48 -7.86 -2.06
CA PRO A 360 23.75 -7.89 -0.62
C PRO A 360 23.93 -6.50 0.01
N GLN A 361 24.04 -5.43 -0.80
CA GLN A 361 24.34 -4.06 -0.34
C GLN A 361 23.09 -3.16 -0.25
N GLU A 362 22.09 -3.33 -1.12
CA GLU A 362 20.81 -2.60 -1.06
C GLU A 362 19.64 -3.57 -0.76
N PRO A 363 19.22 -3.69 0.52
CA PRO A 363 18.17 -4.63 0.91
C PRO A 363 16.79 -4.16 0.46
N ILE A 364 16.24 -4.82 -0.57
CA ILE A 364 14.86 -4.68 -1.06
C ILE A 364 13.90 -5.37 -0.06
N GLY A 365 12.81 -4.72 0.31
CA GLY A 365 11.80 -5.32 1.20
C GLY A 365 10.78 -6.17 0.44
N VAL A 366 10.52 -7.39 0.89
CA VAL A 366 9.53 -8.29 0.28
C VAL A 366 8.20 -8.23 1.02
N PHE A 367 7.13 -7.84 0.32
CA PHE A 367 5.77 -7.78 0.83
C PHE A 367 4.97 -8.98 0.31
N ALA A 368 4.23 -9.67 1.18
CA ALA A 368 3.28 -10.68 0.75
C ALA A 368 1.90 -10.05 0.51
N LYS A 369 1.31 -10.27 -0.68
CA LYS A 369 -0.10 -10.00 -0.91
C LYS A 369 -0.94 -11.13 -0.30
N ILE A 370 -1.81 -10.78 0.62
CA ILE A 370 -2.70 -11.68 1.34
C ILE A 370 -4.06 -11.64 0.63
N GLU A 371 -4.21 -12.57 -0.32
CA GLU A 371 -5.28 -12.49 -1.32
C GLU A 371 -5.82 -13.85 -1.77
N SER A 372 -5.33 -14.95 -1.18
CA SER A 372 -5.85 -16.29 -1.44
C SER A 372 -6.28 -16.99 -0.15
N SER A 373 -7.14 -18.00 -0.29
CA SER A 373 -7.54 -18.85 0.84
C SER A 373 -6.39 -19.68 1.45
N ASP A 374 -5.23 -19.83 0.78
CA ASP A 374 -4.00 -20.36 1.41
C ASP A 374 -3.26 -19.30 2.24
N SER A 375 -3.24 -18.06 1.74
CA SER A 375 -2.61 -16.93 2.45
C SER A 375 -3.21 -16.74 3.84
N LEU A 376 -4.52 -16.97 3.99
CA LEU A 376 -5.22 -16.92 5.28
C LEU A 376 -4.91 -18.14 6.19
N ARG A 377 -4.75 -19.34 5.61
CA ARG A 377 -4.43 -20.56 6.39
C ARG A 377 -3.03 -20.54 6.98
N ASN A 378 -2.08 -19.91 6.27
CA ASN A 378 -0.66 -19.85 6.62
C ASN A 378 -0.24 -18.43 7.05
N LEU A 379 -1.19 -17.63 7.54
CA LEU A 379 -1.07 -16.17 7.64
C LEU A 379 0.08 -15.70 8.55
N GLU A 380 0.18 -16.26 9.75
CA GLU A 380 1.23 -15.91 10.72
C GLU A 380 2.62 -16.23 10.17
N ASP A 381 2.83 -17.44 9.66
CA ASP A 381 4.10 -17.88 9.05
C ASP A 381 4.52 -16.97 7.89
N ILE A 382 3.58 -16.58 7.02
CA ILE A 382 3.83 -15.70 5.87
C ILE A 382 4.24 -14.30 6.33
N ILE A 383 3.48 -13.69 7.26
CA ILE A 383 3.74 -12.34 7.77
C ILE A 383 5.06 -12.31 8.55
N GLN A 384 5.37 -13.34 9.34
CA GLN A 384 6.58 -13.41 10.15
C GLN A 384 7.86 -13.32 9.31
N VAL A 385 7.91 -13.96 8.13
CA VAL A 385 9.09 -13.97 7.26
C VAL A 385 9.16 -12.78 6.28
N SER A 386 8.00 -12.19 5.96
CA SER A 386 7.89 -11.01 5.08
C SER A 386 8.46 -9.75 5.73
N ASP A 387 8.75 -8.71 4.94
CA ASP A 387 9.12 -7.36 5.44
C ASP A 387 7.90 -6.44 5.60
N GLY A 388 6.73 -6.89 5.13
CA GLY A 388 5.44 -6.23 5.21
C GLY A 388 4.36 -7.09 4.55
N ALA A 389 3.10 -6.62 4.57
CA ALA A 389 1.99 -7.29 3.90
C ALA A 389 1.06 -6.31 3.18
N MET A 390 0.30 -6.80 2.20
CA MET A 390 -0.75 -6.07 1.51
C MET A 390 -2.05 -6.87 1.57
N VAL A 391 -3.13 -6.27 2.09
CA VAL A 391 -4.48 -6.81 1.97
C VAL A 391 -5.03 -6.35 0.62
N ALA A 392 -4.92 -7.20 -0.41
CA ALA A 392 -5.40 -6.91 -1.76
C ALA A 392 -6.84 -7.43 -1.90
N ARG A 393 -7.80 -6.51 -1.80
CA ARG A 393 -9.19 -6.87 -1.44
C ARG A 393 -10.06 -7.37 -2.58
N GLY A 394 -9.71 -7.03 -3.83
CA GLY A 394 -10.41 -7.52 -5.02
C GLY A 394 -10.23 -9.03 -5.15
N ASP A 395 -8.99 -9.46 -5.32
CA ASP A 395 -8.59 -10.86 -5.40
C ASP A 395 -9.02 -11.65 -4.15
N LEU A 396 -8.84 -11.09 -2.94
CA LEU A 396 -9.31 -11.73 -1.70
C LEU A 396 -10.83 -11.93 -1.69
N GLY A 397 -11.60 -10.95 -2.19
CA GLY A 397 -13.06 -11.03 -2.33
C GLY A 397 -13.55 -12.06 -3.35
N ALA A 398 -12.70 -12.46 -4.29
CA ALA A 398 -12.95 -13.60 -5.19
C ALA A 398 -12.69 -14.96 -4.52
N GLN A 399 -12.02 -14.99 -3.36
CA GLN A 399 -11.52 -16.21 -2.71
C GLN A 399 -12.18 -16.53 -1.35
N ILE A 400 -12.85 -15.56 -0.73
CA ILE A 400 -13.70 -15.70 0.46
C ILE A 400 -15.01 -14.92 0.28
N PRO A 401 -16.12 -15.28 0.96
CA PRO A 401 -17.36 -14.51 0.89
C PRO A 401 -17.15 -13.03 1.26
N LEU A 402 -17.73 -12.13 0.47
CA LEU A 402 -17.46 -10.69 0.51
C LEU A 402 -17.70 -10.07 1.90
N GLU A 403 -18.68 -10.57 2.65
CA GLU A 403 -19.00 -10.09 4.01
C GLU A 403 -17.91 -10.42 5.05
N GLN A 404 -16.95 -11.29 4.72
CA GLN A 404 -15.83 -11.69 5.58
C GLN A 404 -14.56 -10.86 5.29
N VAL A 405 -14.46 -10.19 4.14
CA VAL A 405 -13.29 -9.37 3.77
C VAL A 405 -12.99 -8.27 4.81
N PRO A 406 -13.97 -7.54 5.39
CA PRO A 406 -13.67 -6.48 6.37
C PRO A 406 -13.12 -6.98 7.71
N SER A 407 -13.55 -8.16 8.19
CA SER A 407 -13.04 -8.76 9.42
C SER A 407 -11.66 -9.41 9.21
N VAL A 408 -11.45 -10.06 8.06
CA VAL A 408 -10.15 -10.61 7.66
C VAL A 408 -9.13 -9.49 7.44
N GLN A 409 -9.51 -8.36 6.85
CA GLN A 409 -8.66 -7.15 6.78
C GLN A 409 -8.21 -6.71 8.17
N GLN A 410 -9.14 -6.64 9.14
CA GLN A 410 -8.83 -6.25 10.51
C GLN A 410 -7.86 -7.23 11.19
N GLU A 411 -8.04 -8.54 11.00
CA GLU A 411 -7.15 -9.58 11.52
C GLU A 411 -5.72 -9.44 10.95
N ILE A 412 -5.58 -9.33 9.62
CA ILE A 412 -4.27 -9.16 8.96
C ILE A 412 -3.57 -7.89 9.47
N VAL A 413 -4.28 -6.77 9.58
CA VAL A 413 -3.72 -5.49 10.06
C VAL A 413 -3.26 -5.58 11.52
N GLN A 414 -4.04 -6.25 12.38
CA GLN A 414 -3.64 -6.48 13.78
C GLN A 414 -2.41 -7.38 13.89
N LEU A 415 -2.37 -8.49 13.15
CA LEU A 415 -1.26 -9.46 13.18
C LEU A 415 0.04 -8.87 12.62
N CYS A 416 -0.04 -8.10 11.53
CA CYS A 416 1.10 -7.34 11.01
C CYS A 416 1.67 -6.38 12.06
N ARG A 417 0.81 -5.61 12.73
CA ARG A 417 1.22 -4.70 13.81
C ARG A 417 1.80 -5.45 15.02
N GLN A 418 1.26 -6.59 15.41
CA GLN A 418 1.84 -7.42 16.47
C GLN A 418 3.27 -7.85 16.10
N LEU A 419 3.49 -8.32 14.87
CA LEU A 419 4.76 -8.82 14.33
C LEU A 419 5.73 -7.73 13.81
N ASN A 420 5.46 -6.45 14.10
CA ASN A 420 6.27 -5.29 13.64
C ASN A 420 6.46 -5.22 12.12
N LYS A 421 5.41 -5.56 11.36
CA LYS A 421 5.36 -5.51 9.90
C LYS A 421 4.45 -4.36 9.45
N PRO A 422 4.89 -3.46 8.55
CA PRO A 422 4.01 -2.48 7.92
C PRO A 422 2.97 -3.19 7.05
N VAL A 423 1.74 -2.70 7.09
CA VAL A 423 0.60 -3.27 6.33
C VAL A 423 -0.07 -2.23 5.42
N ILE A 424 -0.37 -2.64 4.19
CA ILE A 424 -1.05 -1.86 3.16
C ILE A 424 -2.48 -2.40 3.00
N VAL A 425 -3.49 -1.52 2.97
CA VAL A 425 -4.85 -1.86 2.53
C VAL A 425 -5.03 -1.39 1.08
N ALA A 426 -5.50 -2.28 0.20
CA ALA A 426 -5.44 -2.10 -1.25
C ALA A 426 -6.73 -2.53 -1.97
N SER A 427 -6.85 -2.06 -3.23
CA SER A 427 -7.98 -2.23 -4.15
C SER A 427 -9.28 -1.52 -3.71
N GLN A 428 -9.96 -0.87 -4.67
CA GLN A 428 -11.31 -0.33 -4.54
C GLN A 428 -11.54 0.63 -3.36
N LEU A 429 -10.53 1.44 -2.99
CA LEU A 429 -10.68 2.45 -1.92
C LEU A 429 -11.40 3.71 -2.42
N LEU A 430 -11.26 4.06 -3.70
CA LEU A 430 -11.94 5.17 -4.36
C LEU A 430 -12.34 4.79 -5.81
N GLU A 431 -12.74 3.54 -6.05
CA GLU A 431 -12.97 2.98 -7.40
C GLU A 431 -13.86 3.88 -8.29
N SER A 432 -14.92 4.50 -7.73
CA SER A 432 -15.80 5.40 -8.48
C SER A 432 -15.08 6.65 -8.99
N MET A 433 -13.91 7.00 -8.43
CA MET A 433 -13.09 8.13 -8.86
C MET A 433 -12.22 7.85 -10.10
N ILE A 434 -12.28 6.62 -10.64
CA ILE A 434 -11.81 6.34 -12.00
C ILE A 434 -12.64 7.15 -13.02
N GLU A 435 -13.97 7.17 -12.86
CA GLU A 435 -14.91 7.87 -13.76
C GLU A 435 -15.39 9.23 -13.22
N TYR A 436 -15.58 9.37 -11.91
CA TYR A 436 -16.32 10.50 -11.30
C TYR A 436 -15.43 11.42 -10.45
N PRO A 437 -15.66 12.74 -10.44
CA PRO A 437 -14.79 13.69 -9.73
C PRO A 437 -14.92 13.68 -8.20
N THR A 438 -15.80 12.84 -7.65
CA THR A 438 -16.25 12.80 -6.25
C THR A 438 -16.55 11.36 -5.86
N PRO A 439 -16.15 10.88 -4.66
CA PRO A 439 -16.45 9.52 -4.21
C PRO A 439 -17.87 9.36 -3.68
N THR A 440 -18.30 8.11 -3.60
CA THR A 440 -19.46 7.66 -2.82
C THR A 440 -19.27 7.88 -1.31
N ARG A 441 -20.30 7.56 -0.52
CA ARG A 441 -20.22 7.56 0.95
C ARG A 441 -19.69 6.24 1.51
N ALA A 442 -19.73 5.15 0.74
CA ALA A 442 -19.17 3.86 1.12
C ALA A 442 -17.65 3.90 1.14
N GLU A 443 -17.02 4.37 0.06
CA GLU A 443 -15.57 4.54 -0.06
C GLU A 443 -14.97 5.44 1.05
N VAL A 444 -15.63 6.56 1.35
CA VAL A 444 -15.20 7.45 2.45
C VAL A 444 -15.29 6.76 3.82
N ALA A 445 -16.28 5.88 4.03
CA ALA A 445 -16.40 5.09 5.26
C ALA A 445 -15.34 3.98 5.32
N ASP A 446 -15.07 3.31 4.20
CA ASP A 446 -14.05 2.25 4.07
C ASP A 446 -12.63 2.77 4.34
N ILE A 447 -12.24 3.88 3.71
CA ILE A 447 -11.00 4.60 4.04
C ILE A 447 -10.95 4.94 5.53
N SER A 448 -12.07 5.41 6.09
CA SER A 448 -12.12 5.79 7.50
C SER A 448 -11.89 4.60 8.43
N GLU A 449 -12.44 3.43 8.10
CA GLU A 449 -12.26 2.22 8.89
C GLU A 449 -10.86 1.62 8.72
N ALA A 450 -10.29 1.59 7.51
CA ALA A 450 -8.91 1.16 7.29
C ALA A 450 -7.88 2.01 8.09
N VAL A 451 -8.14 3.32 8.25
CA VAL A 451 -7.33 4.21 9.11
C VAL A 451 -7.57 3.94 10.60
N ARG A 452 -8.82 3.68 11.01
CA ARG A 452 -9.16 3.29 12.41
C ARG A 452 -8.53 1.96 12.81
N GLN A 453 -8.46 1.00 11.90
CA GLN A 453 -7.76 -0.28 12.09
C GLN A 453 -6.23 -0.13 12.21
N ARG A 454 -5.71 1.08 11.99
CA ARG A 454 -4.29 1.46 12.10
C ARG A 454 -3.39 0.86 11.02
N ALA A 455 -3.89 0.67 9.80
CA ALA A 455 -3.05 0.31 8.65
C ALA A 455 -1.90 1.33 8.45
N ASP A 456 -0.72 0.86 8.02
CA ASP A 456 0.41 1.75 7.76
C ASP A 456 0.20 2.56 6.49
N ALA A 457 -0.38 1.95 5.45
CA ALA A 457 -0.64 2.59 4.18
C ALA A 457 -1.99 2.21 3.56
N LEU A 458 -2.48 3.10 2.70
CA LEU A 458 -3.61 2.90 1.79
C LEU A 458 -3.13 3.02 0.34
N MET A 459 -3.73 2.27 -0.58
CA MET A 459 -3.27 2.17 -1.96
C MET A 459 -4.33 2.52 -3.00
N LEU A 460 -4.01 3.48 -3.88
CA LEU A 460 -4.73 3.70 -5.14
C LEU A 460 -4.20 2.75 -6.22
N SER A 461 -5.15 2.19 -6.97
CA SER A 461 -4.98 1.18 -8.01
C SER A 461 -5.36 1.78 -9.36
N GLY A 462 -6.56 1.50 -9.89
CA GLY A 462 -7.04 2.12 -11.13
C GLY A 462 -7.18 3.64 -11.01
N GLU A 463 -7.55 4.13 -9.82
CA GLU A 463 -7.83 5.54 -9.52
C GLU A 463 -6.64 6.47 -9.83
N SER A 464 -5.41 5.99 -9.60
CA SER A 464 -4.17 6.72 -9.91
C SER A 464 -3.47 6.26 -11.19
N ALA A 465 -3.71 5.03 -11.65
CA ALA A 465 -3.03 4.52 -12.84
C ALA A 465 -3.66 5.03 -14.15
N MET A 466 -5.00 5.05 -14.22
CA MET A 466 -5.76 5.33 -15.45
C MET A 466 -7.03 6.16 -15.25
N GLY A 467 -7.45 6.41 -14.01
CA GLY A 467 -8.62 7.23 -13.70
C GLY A 467 -8.52 8.66 -14.21
N ALA A 468 -9.68 9.29 -14.45
CA ALA A 468 -9.79 10.66 -14.95
C ALA A 468 -9.39 11.73 -13.91
N TYR A 469 -9.27 11.36 -12.62
CA TYR A 469 -9.09 12.31 -11.52
C TYR A 469 -8.03 11.88 -10.46
N PRO A 470 -6.80 11.50 -10.86
CA PRO A 470 -5.81 10.89 -9.96
C PRO A 470 -5.42 11.80 -8.78
N ASP A 471 -5.22 13.10 -9.04
CA ASP A 471 -4.92 14.08 -8.00
C ASP A 471 -6.08 14.29 -7.02
N LYS A 472 -7.34 14.18 -7.49
CA LYS A 472 -8.51 14.31 -6.62
C LYS A 472 -8.67 13.07 -5.75
N ALA A 473 -8.50 11.87 -6.31
CA ALA A 473 -8.51 10.63 -5.54
C ALA A 473 -7.44 10.66 -4.45
N LEU A 474 -6.21 11.06 -4.79
CA LEU A 474 -5.13 11.23 -3.82
C LEU A 474 -5.45 12.29 -2.75
N SER A 475 -6.04 13.42 -3.14
CA SER A 475 -6.45 14.48 -2.23
C SER A 475 -7.56 14.02 -1.26
N VAL A 476 -8.56 13.28 -1.75
CA VAL A 476 -9.61 12.67 -0.91
C VAL A 476 -9.00 11.69 0.08
N LEU A 477 -8.20 10.72 -0.39
CA LEU A 477 -7.56 9.70 0.44
C LEU A 477 -6.69 10.32 1.54
N ARG A 478 -5.95 11.40 1.21
CA ARG A 478 -5.20 12.23 2.16
C ARG A 478 -6.09 12.96 3.16
N GLN A 479 -7.17 13.60 2.73
CA GLN A 479 -8.05 14.41 3.57
C GLN A 479 -8.82 13.55 4.58
N VAL A 480 -9.39 12.43 4.14
CA VAL A 480 -10.09 11.49 5.03
C VAL A 480 -9.09 10.91 6.04
N SER A 481 -7.92 10.44 5.60
CA SER A 481 -6.85 9.98 6.51
C SER A 481 -6.52 11.01 7.60
N LEU A 482 -6.29 12.28 7.22
CA LEU A 482 -5.99 13.36 8.16
C LEU A 482 -7.13 13.64 9.15
N ARG A 483 -8.40 13.61 8.70
CA ARG A 483 -9.56 13.83 9.58
C ARG A 483 -9.71 12.72 10.62
N ILE A 484 -9.55 11.46 10.20
CA ILE A 484 -9.70 10.29 11.07
C ILE A 484 -8.51 10.12 12.00
N GLU A 485 -7.27 10.34 11.52
CA GLU A 485 -6.08 10.45 12.37
C GLU A 485 -6.26 11.51 13.47
N LYS A 486 -6.86 12.67 13.14
CA LYS A 486 -7.18 13.72 14.13
C LYS A 486 -8.27 13.27 15.10
N TRP A 487 -9.33 12.62 14.62
CA TRP A 487 -10.43 12.13 15.47
C TRP A 487 -9.95 11.10 16.50
N CYS A 488 -9.13 10.13 16.10
CA CYS A 488 -8.59 9.14 17.04
C CYS A 488 -7.76 9.76 18.18
N ARG A 489 -7.15 10.93 17.96
CA ARG A 489 -6.47 11.74 18.99
C ARG A 489 -7.43 12.55 19.86
N GLU A 490 -8.45 13.15 19.24
CA GLU A 490 -9.49 13.92 19.93
C GLU A 490 -10.24 13.07 20.97
N GLU A 491 -10.46 11.78 20.68
CA GLU A 491 -11.06 10.83 21.62
C GLU A 491 -10.11 10.38 22.76
N LYS A 492 -8.83 10.78 22.71
CA LYS A 492 -7.73 10.20 23.51
C LYS A 492 -7.80 8.66 23.56
N ASN A 493 -8.05 8.05 22.41
CA ASN A 493 -8.06 6.59 22.21
C ASN A 493 -6.63 6.02 22.22
N HIS A 494 -5.95 6.22 23.37
CA HIS A 494 -4.70 5.59 23.75
C HIS A 494 -4.93 4.09 23.92
N GLU A 495 -4.70 3.35 22.86
CA GLU A 495 -4.73 1.90 22.89
C GLU A 495 -3.72 1.33 23.89
N ASN A 496 -4.19 0.85 25.03
CA ASN A 496 -3.46 -0.11 25.87
C ASN A 496 -3.41 -1.51 25.22
N THR A 497 -3.31 -1.57 23.89
CA THR A 497 -3.10 -2.80 23.12
C THR A 497 -1.73 -3.34 23.49
N ARG A 498 -1.73 -4.38 24.33
CA ARG A 498 -0.52 -5.04 24.82
C ARG A 498 0.16 -5.75 23.65
N LEU A 499 1.10 -5.07 23.01
CA LEU A 499 1.95 -5.63 21.97
C LEU A 499 2.66 -6.88 22.51
N GLN A 500 2.76 -7.90 21.65
CA GLN A 500 3.48 -9.14 21.93
C GLN A 500 5.00 -8.87 21.83
N GLU A 501 5.80 -9.56 22.66
CA GLU A 501 7.26 -9.49 22.55
C GLU A 501 7.70 -10.13 21.22
N LEU A 502 8.53 -9.42 20.45
CA LEU A 502 8.89 -9.84 19.08
C LEU A 502 9.95 -10.93 19.02
N SER A 503 10.85 -10.92 20.00
CA SER A 503 12.08 -11.71 19.99
C SER A 503 12.41 -12.17 21.40
N ALA A 504 12.96 -13.37 21.52
CA ALA A 504 13.53 -13.84 22.79
C ALA A 504 14.93 -13.26 23.04
N ALA A 505 15.60 -12.72 22.01
CA ALA A 505 16.98 -12.24 22.11
C ALA A 505 17.06 -10.90 22.87
N LEU A 506 17.98 -10.82 23.82
CA LEU A 506 18.08 -9.68 24.73
C LEU A 506 18.30 -8.32 24.03
N PRO A 507 19.14 -8.17 22.98
CA PRO A 507 19.33 -6.87 22.31
C PRO A 507 18.05 -6.34 21.63
N ASP A 508 17.29 -7.24 20.99
CA ASP A 508 16.00 -6.89 20.37
C ASP A 508 14.99 -6.45 21.43
N ARG A 509 14.93 -7.17 22.56
CA ARG A 509 14.04 -6.85 23.68
C ARG A 509 14.39 -5.53 24.36
N ILE A 510 15.68 -5.20 24.50
CA ILE A 510 16.10 -3.88 25.01
C ILE A 510 15.64 -2.78 24.04
N SER A 511 15.87 -2.97 22.74
CA SER A 511 15.42 -2.04 21.69
C SER A 511 13.89 -1.86 21.70
N GLU A 512 13.14 -2.95 21.81
CA GLU A 512 11.69 -2.97 21.92
C GLU A 512 11.20 -2.23 23.17
N GLN A 513 11.73 -2.52 24.35
CA GLN A 513 11.31 -1.86 25.59
C GLN A 513 11.70 -0.37 25.63
N ILE A 514 12.82 0.02 25.01
CA ILE A 514 13.21 1.42 24.83
C ILE A 514 12.21 2.15 23.93
N CYS A 515 11.83 1.59 22.78
CA CYS A 515 10.82 2.18 21.90
C CYS A 515 9.43 2.25 22.57
N ASN A 516 9.01 1.19 23.27
CA ASN A 516 7.76 1.15 24.03
C ASN A 516 7.74 2.23 25.13
N ALA A 517 8.82 2.38 25.90
CA ALA A 517 8.94 3.38 26.95
C ALA A 517 8.99 4.81 26.38
N ALA A 518 9.71 5.03 25.28
CA ALA A 518 9.78 6.33 24.61
C ALA A 518 8.40 6.76 24.07
N ALA A 519 7.65 5.87 23.43
CA ALA A 519 6.29 6.15 22.96
C ALA A 519 5.31 6.44 24.12
N GLN A 520 5.37 5.65 25.21
CA GLN A 520 4.57 5.95 26.40
C GLN A 520 4.94 7.28 27.06
N MET A 521 6.23 7.62 27.10
CA MET A 521 6.73 8.89 27.65
C MET A 521 6.27 10.07 26.79
N ALA A 522 6.38 9.94 25.46
CA ALA A 522 5.91 10.94 24.50
C ALA A 522 4.42 11.24 24.67
N ASN A 523 3.56 10.21 24.73
CA ASN A 523 2.12 10.38 24.93
C ASN A 523 1.77 10.92 26.33
N LYS A 524 2.49 10.51 27.39
CA LYS A 524 2.21 10.95 28.79
C LYS A 524 2.68 12.38 29.08
N LEU A 525 3.72 12.86 28.40
CA LEU A 525 4.22 14.24 28.51
C LEU A 525 3.64 15.17 27.43
N GLU A 526 2.74 14.65 26.59
CA GLU A 526 2.12 15.34 25.44
C GLU A 526 3.16 16.10 24.57
N VAL A 527 4.28 15.43 24.26
CA VAL A 527 5.44 16.02 23.58
C VAL A 527 5.15 16.35 22.11
N ASP A 528 5.82 17.37 21.57
CA ASP A 528 5.62 17.83 20.20
C ASP A 528 6.16 16.85 19.15
N ALA A 529 7.23 16.09 19.45
CA ALA A 529 7.76 15.06 18.56
C ALA A 529 8.61 13.96 19.24
N ILE A 530 8.73 12.81 18.57
CA ILE A 530 9.80 11.83 18.79
C ILE A 530 10.88 12.01 17.71
N PHE A 531 12.15 12.02 18.11
CA PHE A 531 13.31 12.00 17.21
C PHE A 531 13.95 10.61 17.33
N VAL A 532 14.18 9.90 16.23
CA VAL A 532 14.86 8.60 16.24
C VAL A 532 16.04 8.57 15.27
N TYR A 533 17.22 8.24 15.77
CA TYR A 533 18.45 8.10 14.99
C TYR A 533 18.67 6.63 14.67
N THR A 534 18.71 6.27 13.38
CA THR A 534 18.84 4.86 12.97
C THR A 534 19.59 4.65 11.66
N ARG A 535 20.53 3.70 11.65
CA ARG A 535 21.27 3.26 10.44
C ARG A 535 20.58 2.12 9.68
N ARG A 536 19.63 1.41 10.30
CA ARG A 536 18.94 0.24 9.72
C ARG A 536 17.41 0.35 9.68
N GLY A 537 16.83 1.39 10.27
CA GLY A 537 15.38 1.60 10.31
C GLY A 537 14.63 0.92 11.47
N TYR A 538 15.19 -0.14 12.05
CA TYR A 538 14.49 -1.00 13.01
C TYR A 538 13.85 -0.27 14.21
N MET A 539 14.59 0.60 14.91
CA MET A 539 14.02 1.43 16.00
C MET A 539 12.87 2.34 15.55
N ALA A 540 12.95 2.88 14.32
CA ALA A 540 11.88 3.72 13.80
C ALA A 540 10.63 2.88 13.49
N GLN A 541 10.78 1.65 12.99
CA GLN A 541 9.68 0.71 12.83
C GLN A 541 9.06 0.31 14.18
N LEU A 542 9.87 0.03 15.21
CA LEU A 542 9.38 -0.25 16.56
C LEU A 542 8.56 0.91 17.16
N LEU A 543 9.02 2.16 16.97
CA LEU A 543 8.26 3.36 17.36
C LEU A 543 6.98 3.53 16.52
N SER A 544 7.04 3.25 15.22
CA SER A 544 5.88 3.26 14.32
C SER A 544 4.80 2.25 14.77
N ARG A 545 5.20 1.04 15.18
CA ARG A 545 4.32 0.00 15.73
C ARG A 545 3.61 0.43 17.02
N CYS A 546 4.28 1.23 17.85
CA CYS A 546 3.69 1.81 19.08
C CYS A 546 2.57 2.82 18.79
N ARG A 547 2.45 3.31 17.55
CA ARG A 547 1.46 4.30 17.10
C ARG A 547 1.35 5.56 18.01
N PRO A 548 2.46 6.22 18.38
CA PRO A 548 2.46 7.38 19.30
C PRO A 548 1.71 8.59 18.74
N ASP A 549 1.38 9.54 19.65
CA ASP A 549 0.50 10.66 19.34
C ASP A 549 1.17 11.98 18.97
N CYS A 550 2.48 11.96 18.78
CA CYS A 550 3.27 12.99 18.12
C CYS A 550 3.90 12.45 16.81
N PRO A 551 4.34 13.31 15.87
CA PRO A 551 5.13 12.88 14.72
C PRO A 551 6.46 12.22 15.13
N ILE A 552 6.92 11.25 14.33
CA ILE A 552 8.21 10.58 14.52
C ILE A 552 9.17 11.04 13.43
N PHE A 553 10.13 11.90 13.76
CA PHE A 553 11.22 12.28 12.86
C PHE A 553 12.31 11.22 12.87
N ALA A 554 12.46 10.51 11.75
CA ALA A 554 13.41 9.42 11.62
C ALA A 554 14.65 9.88 10.83
N PHE A 555 15.79 9.94 11.49
CA PHE A 555 17.06 10.37 10.93
C PHE A 555 17.90 9.16 10.53
N THR A 556 18.49 9.21 9.34
CA THR A 556 19.35 8.15 8.81
C THR A 556 20.41 8.73 7.86
N ASP A 557 21.56 8.06 7.77
CA ASP A 557 22.62 8.34 6.80
C ASP A 557 22.29 7.77 5.40
N SER A 558 21.57 6.63 5.35
CA SER A 558 21.28 5.88 4.13
C SER A 558 20.07 6.39 3.33
N LYS A 559 20.29 6.70 2.04
CA LYS A 559 19.23 7.03 1.08
C LYS A 559 18.23 5.89 0.87
N ASN A 560 18.67 4.63 0.92
CA ASN A 560 17.81 3.44 0.81
C ASN A 560 16.88 3.31 2.03
N VAL A 561 17.44 3.39 3.24
CA VAL A 561 16.65 3.32 4.49
C VAL A 561 15.64 4.46 4.56
N ARG A 562 16.01 5.68 4.17
CA ARG A 562 15.10 6.83 4.14
C ARG A 562 13.85 6.58 3.28
N ARG A 563 14.02 6.05 2.05
CA ARG A 563 12.88 5.69 1.17
C ARG A 563 12.02 4.59 1.80
N ARG A 564 12.65 3.50 2.27
CA ARG A 564 11.94 2.37 2.89
C ARG A 564 11.14 2.75 4.15
N LEU A 565 11.65 3.67 4.98
CA LEU A 565 10.92 4.19 6.14
C LEU A 565 9.69 5.04 5.77
N ASN A 566 9.61 5.57 4.54
CA ASN A 566 8.47 6.39 4.10
C ASN A 566 7.16 5.56 3.96
N LEU A 567 7.23 4.23 3.97
CA LEU A 567 6.07 3.32 3.97
C LEU A 567 5.57 2.95 5.39
N SER A 568 6.34 3.23 6.46
CA SER A 568 5.92 2.92 7.85
C SER A 568 5.13 4.08 8.46
N TRP A 569 4.06 3.78 9.21
CA TRP A 569 3.15 4.78 9.78
C TRP A 569 3.86 5.82 10.66
N GLY A 570 3.47 7.08 10.58
CA GLY A 570 3.92 8.15 11.47
C GLY A 570 5.36 8.62 11.28
N LEU A 571 6.18 7.89 10.53
CA LEU A 571 7.58 8.25 10.26
C LEU A 571 7.68 9.38 9.24
N ILE A 572 8.53 10.36 9.52
CA ILE A 572 8.91 11.43 8.59
C ILE A 572 10.43 11.29 8.39
N PRO A 573 10.90 10.60 7.33
CA PRO A 573 12.29 10.19 7.22
C PRO A 573 13.18 11.25 6.55
N PHE A 574 14.22 11.66 7.27
CA PHE A 574 15.23 12.63 6.85
C PHE A 574 16.58 11.94 6.64
N ARG A 575 17.27 12.33 5.56
CA ARG A 575 18.69 12.02 5.41
C ARG A 575 19.50 13.10 6.11
N VAL A 576 20.39 12.69 7.01
CA VAL A 576 21.42 13.52 7.64
C VAL A 576 22.68 12.69 7.85
N ASP A 577 23.85 13.25 7.57
CA ASP A 577 25.11 12.55 7.80
C ASP A 577 25.48 12.62 9.29
N PHE A 578 25.63 11.45 9.92
CA PHE A 578 25.89 11.34 11.36
C PHE A 578 27.36 11.64 11.71
N SER A 579 27.57 12.35 12.82
CA SER A 579 28.84 12.40 13.54
C SER A 579 28.82 11.48 14.76
N ASP A 580 29.99 11.17 15.32
CA ASP A 580 30.11 10.37 16.55
C ASP A 580 29.58 11.10 17.80
N ASP A 581 29.40 12.43 17.73
CA ASP A 581 28.77 13.21 18.80
C ASP A 581 27.25 13.33 18.60
N MET A 582 26.50 12.75 19.54
CA MET A 582 25.05 12.84 19.61
C MET A 582 24.53 14.26 19.87
N GLU A 583 25.28 15.11 20.57
CA GLU A 583 24.87 16.48 20.89
C GLU A 583 24.97 17.37 19.64
N ASN A 584 26.03 17.25 18.85
CA ASN A 584 26.13 17.80 17.49
C ASN A 584 25.00 17.30 16.58
N ASN A 585 24.72 16.00 16.56
CA ASN A 585 23.62 15.42 15.75
C ASN A 585 22.26 16.02 16.15
N LEU A 586 21.99 16.21 17.45
CA LEU A 586 20.79 16.87 17.96
C LEU A 586 20.72 18.35 17.52
N ARG A 587 21.81 19.12 17.68
CA ARG A 587 21.85 20.54 17.28
C ARG A 587 21.59 20.72 15.78
N ARG A 588 22.18 19.86 14.94
CA ARG A 588 21.97 19.86 13.48
C ARG A 588 20.51 19.58 13.12
N THR A 589 19.89 18.56 13.70
CA THR A 589 18.48 18.23 13.40
C THR A 589 17.50 19.27 13.95
N PHE A 590 17.78 19.89 15.11
CA PHE A 590 17.02 21.04 15.62
C PHE A 590 17.11 22.25 14.68
N ALA A 591 18.30 22.60 14.18
CA ALA A 591 18.47 23.67 13.21
C ALA A 591 17.71 23.37 11.91
N LEU A 592 17.83 22.14 11.39
CA LEU A 592 17.19 21.67 10.15
C LEU A 592 15.66 21.73 10.21
N LEU A 593 15.05 21.30 11.32
CA LEU A 593 13.59 21.29 11.49
C LEU A 593 13.02 22.67 11.81
N LYS A 594 13.76 23.54 12.52
CA LYS A 594 13.40 24.96 12.66
C LYS A 594 13.46 25.70 11.32
N ALA A 595 14.52 25.49 10.53
CA ALA A 595 14.64 26.09 9.19
C ALA A 595 13.54 25.63 8.22
N ARG A 596 13.00 24.42 8.41
CA ARG A 596 11.81 23.92 7.68
C ARG A 596 10.47 24.39 8.24
N GLY A 597 10.44 25.12 9.36
CA GLY A 597 9.21 25.52 10.05
C GLY A 597 8.38 24.34 10.61
N MET A 598 9.01 23.17 10.77
CA MET A 598 8.37 21.95 11.27
C MET A 598 8.34 21.87 12.80
N MET A 599 9.30 22.51 13.46
CA MET A 599 9.45 22.63 14.91
C MET A 599 9.87 24.07 15.26
N LYS A 600 9.74 24.46 16.53
CA LYS A 600 10.08 25.79 17.07
C LYS A 600 10.96 25.67 18.31
N SER A 601 11.57 26.78 18.73
CA SER A 601 12.26 26.88 20.01
C SER A 601 11.26 26.82 21.16
N GLY A 602 11.53 25.99 22.16
CA GLY A 602 10.64 25.71 23.30
C GLY A 602 9.94 24.35 23.23
N ASP A 603 9.70 23.83 22.03
CA ASP A 603 9.05 22.53 21.77
C ASP A 603 9.75 21.38 22.51
N LEU A 604 8.97 20.45 23.05
CA LEU A 604 9.42 19.32 23.85
C LEU A 604 9.55 18.07 22.96
N VAL A 605 10.69 17.38 23.02
CA VAL A 605 10.96 16.20 22.19
C VAL A 605 11.55 15.04 22.98
N VAL A 606 11.21 13.82 22.58
CA VAL A 606 11.84 12.58 23.06
C VAL A 606 12.81 12.09 21.98
N ALA A 607 14.10 12.17 22.24
CA ALA A 607 15.14 11.63 21.37
C ALA A 607 15.47 10.18 21.77
N VAL A 608 15.51 9.29 20.77
CA VAL A 608 15.86 7.87 20.89
C VAL A 608 17.04 7.59 19.97
N SER A 609 18.07 6.92 20.49
CA SER A 609 19.30 6.61 19.76
C SER A 609 19.69 5.14 19.89
N ASP A 610 20.12 4.52 18.79
CA ASP A 610 20.88 3.28 18.75
C ASP A 610 22.14 3.53 17.92
N ILE A 611 23.18 4.04 18.56
CA ILE A 611 24.44 4.44 17.92
C ILE A 611 25.61 3.80 18.68
N THR A 612 26.46 3.09 17.93
CA THR A 612 27.70 2.51 18.41
C THR A 612 28.68 3.62 18.76
N SER A 613 29.13 3.68 20.02
CA SER A 613 30.14 4.67 20.40
C SER A 613 31.53 4.18 20.00
N SER A 614 32.22 4.94 19.14
CA SER A 614 33.59 4.66 18.69
C SER A 614 34.61 4.59 19.82
N ASN A 615 34.33 5.21 20.96
CA ASN A 615 35.15 5.14 22.18
C ASN A 615 34.93 3.87 23.03
N LEU A 616 33.88 3.09 22.77
CA LEU A 616 33.50 1.91 23.58
C LEU A 616 33.36 0.61 22.77
N ASN A 617 33.15 0.68 21.46
CA ASN A 617 32.72 -0.44 20.60
C ASN A 617 31.39 -1.10 21.04
N GLU A 618 30.59 -0.41 21.86
CA GLU A 618 29.28 -0.86 22.35
C GLU A 618 28.15 -0.01 21.74
N ASN A 619 26.99 -0.63 21.52
CA ASN A 619 25.78 0.07 21.09
C ASN A 619 25.12 0.78 22.28
N LEU A 620 25.25 2.10 22.33
CA LEU A 620 24.63 2.90 23.38
C LEU A 620 23.17 3.21 22.98
N GLN A 621 22.23 2.52 23.62
CA GLN A 621 20.80 2.78 23.45
C GLN A 621 20.30 3.74 24.52
N SER A 622 19.67 4.85 24.13
CA SER A 622 19.26 5.91 25.07
C SER A 622 17.90 6.53 24.75
N ILE A 623 17.23 7.06 25.78
CA ILE A 623 16.04 7.92 25.70
C ILE A 623 16.42 9.24 26.38
N GLN A 624 16.18 10.37 25.71
CA GLN A 624 16.47 11.70 26.25
C GLN A 624 15.27 12.63 26.02
N VAL A 625 14.78 13.27 27.08
CA VAL A 625 13.81 14.38 26.96
C VAL A 625 14.59 15.67 26.79
N ARG A 626 14.34 16.39 25.69
CA ARG A 626 15.00 17.66 25.36
C ARG A 626 13.96 18.72 25.02
N LYS A 627 14.29 19.99 25.25
CA LYS A 627 13.59 21.11 24.61
C LYS A 627 14.44 21.62 23.46
N ILE A 628 13.80 22.02 22.36
CA ILE A 628 14.50 22.64 21.23
C ILE A 628 14.95 24.05 21.66
N PRO A 629 16.25 24.39 21.52
CA PRO A 629 16.77 25.71 21.87
C PRO A 629 16.30 26.79 20.90
#